data_AF-A0A2E9LGR6-F1
#
_entry.id   AF-A0A2E9LGR6-F1
#
_cell.length_a   1.000
_cell.length_b   1.000
_cell.length_c   1.000
_cell.angle_alpha   90.00
_cell.angle_beta   90.00
_cell.angle_gamma   90.00
#
_symmetry.space_group_name_H-M   'P 1'
#
loop_
_entity.id
_entity.type
_entity.pdbx_description
1 polymer ?
#
loop_
_entity_poly.entity_id
_entity_poly.type
_entity_poly.pdbx_seq_one_letter_code
_entity_poly.pdbx_strand_id
1 'polypeptide(L)'
;KKMKKLIIVNRETGKIAPIEEEEKYDPRLEGLEKKRSFKQELKDLNATEWDNSLSAAIFNQENAEKILENIYPYVREIYPAIMKNPELVESLPQQSKDILARAQNAEEYINQAEITANSLFNRAYKYGTKEQQEELKKLAKEYRKVSGIKKEGQEYSSEEIIKVHDPKNKSRRVNLLLGGLQNIVPDMYIPIEKFAVEQSAKTFGNTAFNSYKKFKDNAPIVTIENPPAGFAISTGEDLRNLIKESRKQFVESAIKPKNDGGLNLSEAAAKKQAEKLIGATWDVGHINMIRKQGLGEKEILEESKKIAPFVKHVHLSDNFGFEHTELPMGMGNVPTKEIMKRLGKKGFEAKKVIEAAQWWQHFSPQGQPQESPLNPTLAAFGTPMHSTGEGPYWNQAVGFQQDYLGGYGNINPGIHHQTFGAGFSQLPMELGGQMPGAQGSRVSGNPME
;
A
#
# COMPACT_ATOMS: atom_id res chain seq x y z
N LYS A 1 -18.93 12.11 -4.55
CA LYS A 1 -18.78 11.81 -6.00
C LYS A 1 -18.43 10.32 -6.12
N LYS A 2 -19.14 9.51 -6.91
CA LYS A 2 -18.80 8.07 -7.07
C LYS A 2 -17.38 7.97 -7.65
N MET A 3 -16.52 7.11 -7.08
CA MET A 3 -15.19 6.85 -7.63
C MET A 3 -15.35 6.41 -9.08
N LYS A 4 -14.71 7.11 -10.02
CA LYS A 4 -14.80 6.77 -11.46
C LYS A 4 -13.78 5.72 -11.88
N LYS A 5 -12.69 5.60 -11.13
CA LYS A 5 -11.58 4.68 -11.41
C LYS A 5 -11.12 4.04 -10.10
N LEU A 6 -10.82 2.76 -10.13
CA LEU A 6 -10.11 2.04 -9.06
C LEU A 6 -8.72 1.69 -9.58
N ILE A 7 -7.68 1.98 -8.82
CA ILE A 7 -6.31 1.59 -9.18
C ILE A 7 -6.04 0.21 -8.58
N ILE A 8 -5.63 -0.71 -9.44
CA ILE A 8 -5.30 -2.09 -9.06
C ILE A 8 -3.83 -2.37 -9.38
N VAL A 9 -3.29 -3.39 -8.72
CA VAL A 9 -1.90 -3.83 -8.91
C VAL A 9 -1.85 -5.35 -9.03
N ASN A 10 -1.09 -5.82 -10.01
CA ASN A 10 -0.74 -7.24 -10.13
C ASN A 10 0.26 -7.60 -9.04
N ARG A 11 -0.08 -8.52 -8.14
CA ARG A 11 0.73 -8.89 -6.96
C ARG A 11 2.03 -9.63 -7.31
N GLU A 12 2.16 -10.12 -8.54
CA GLU A 12 3.35 -10.80 -9.02
C GLU A 12 4.30 -9.84 -9.72
N THR A 13 3.77 -9.03 -10.65
CA THR A 13 4.60 -8.15 -11.49
C THR A 13 4.76 -6.74 -10.94
N GLY A 14 3.92 -6.33 -9.99
CA GLY A 14 3.84 -4.94 -9.50
C GLY A 14 3.23 -3.96 -10.52
N LYS A 15 2.75 -4.46 -11.67
CA LYS A 15 2.15 -3.62 -12.71
C LYS A 15 0.85 -3.00 -12.19
N ILE A 16 0.76 -1.69 -12.29
CA ILE A 16 -0.41 -0.90 -11.90
C ILE A 16 -1.32 -0.72 -13.13
N ALA A 17 -2.62 -0.87 -12.93
CA ALA A 17 -3.63 -0.60 -13.96
C ALA A 17 -4.84 0.11 -13.33
N PRO A 18 -5.47 1.07 -14.02
CA PRO A 18 -6.79 1.54 -13.65
C PRO A 18 -7.87 0.56 -14.15
N ILE A 19 -8.94 0.41 -13.39
CA ILE A 19 -10.21 -0.16 -13.85
C ILE A 19 -11.32 0.86 -13.67
N GLU A 20 -12.26 0.89 -14.62
CA GLU A 20 -13.39 1.81 -14.66
C GLU A 20 -14.70 1.03 -14.57
N GLU A 21 -15.76 1.65 -14.06
CA GLU A 21 -17.11 1.08 -14.23
C GLU A 21 -17.52 1.29 -15.68
N GLU A 22 -17.63 0.19 -16.43
CA GLU A 22 -17.99 0.22 -17.84
C GLU A 22 -19.32 -0.50 -18.08
N GLU A 23 -20.05 0.00 -19.06
CA GLU A 23 -21.17 -0.70 -19.67
C GLU A 23 -20.62 -1.61 -20.75
N LYS A 24 -20.77 -2.92 -20.57
CA LYS A 24 -20.29 -3.93 -21.51
C LYS A 24 -21.46 -4.61 -22.21
N TYR A 25 -21.22 -4.97 -23.46
CA TYR A 25 -22.17 -5.71 -24.27
C TYR A 25 -21.89 -7.21 -24.19
N ASP A 26 -22.85 -8.00 -23.72
CA ASP A 26 -22.79 -9.46 -23.63
C ASP A 26 -23.87 -10.06 -24.54
N PRO A 27 -23.50 -10.80 -25.61
CA PRO A 27 -24.45 -11.35 -26.58
C PRO A 27 -25.38 -12.41 -25.98
N ARG A 28 -25.12 -12.87 -24.74
CA ARG A 28 -25.95 -13.84 -24.04
C ARG A 28 -27.11 -13.19 -23.27
N LEU A 29 -27.12 -11.87 -23.13
CA LEU A 29 -28.14 -11.14 -22.37
C LEU A 29 -29.21 -10.54 -23.29
N GLU A 30 -30.46 -10.62 -22.84
CA GLU A 30 -31.55 -9.86 -23.43
C GLU A 30 -31.32 -8.37 -23.14
N GLY A 31 -31.20 -7.57 -24.20
CA GLY A 31 -30.83 -6.14 -24.10
C GLY A 31 -29.35 -5.83 -24.30
N LEU A 32 -28.48 -6.84 -24.46
CA LEU A 32 -27.01 -6.78 -24.66
C LEU A 32 -26.22 -6.06 -23.56
N GLU A 33 -26.75 -5.02 -22.93
CA GLU A 33 -26.06 -4.13 -21.99
C GLU A 33 -26.01 -4.71 -20.58
N LYS A 34 -24.82 -4.70 -19.99
CA LYS A 34 -24.60 -5.03 -18.58
C LYS A 34 -23.61 -4.06 -17.97
N LYS A 35 -24.10 -3.25 -17.04
CA LYS A 35 -23.24 -2.44 -16.19
C LYS A 35 -22.45 -3.32 -15.21
N ARG A 36 -21.12 -3.26 -15.27
CA ARG A 36 -20.26 -3.99 -14.34
C ARG A 36 -19.70 -3.05 -13.27
N SER A 37 -19.75 -3.50 -12.03
CA SER A 37 -19.10 -2.80 -10.91
C SER A 37 -17.60 -3.09 -10.89
N PHE A 38 -16.81 -2.25 -10.22
CA PHE A 38 -15.37 -2.50 -10.02
C PHE A 38 -15.05 -3.88 -9.45
N LYS A 39 -15.88 -4.37 -8.53
CA LYS A 39 -15.70 -5.69 -7.92
C LYS A 39 -15.87 -6.81 -8.95
N GLN A 40 -16.83 -6.65 -9.87
CA GLN A 40 -17.05 -7.61 -10.94
C GLN A 40 -15.93 -7.55 -11.98
N GLU A 41 -15.54 -6.34 -12.40
CA GLU A 41 -14.42 -6.14 -13.33
C GLU A 41 -13.11 -6.73 -12.79
N LEU A 42 -12.80 -6.50 -11.51
CA LEU A 42 -11.63 -7.08 -10.86
C LEU A 42 -11.68 -8.61 -10.84
N LYS A 43 -12.85 -9.18 -10.53
CA LYS A 43 -13.05 -10.64 -10.52
C LYS A 43 -12.86 -11.24 -11.91
N ASP A 44 -13.44 -10.59 -12.92
CA ASP A 44 -13.37 -11.04 -14.32
C ASP A 44 -11.94 -10.91 -14.86
N LEU A 45 -11.20 -9.86 -14.48
CA LEU A 45 -9.80 -9.70 -14.81
C LEU A 45 -8.93 -10.82 -14.22
N ASN A 46 -9.11 -11.12 -12.93
CA ASN A 46 -8.41 -12.23 -12.27
C ASN A 46 -8.73 -13.58 -12.92
N ALA A 47 -10.01 -13.84 -13.22
CA ALA A 47 -10.43 -15.06 -13.91
C ALA A 47 -9.83 -15.15 -15.32
N THR A 48 -9.87 -14.07 -16.09
CA THR A 48 -9.34 -14.04 -17.46
C THR A 48 -7.82 -14.26 -17.49
N GLU A 49 -7.06 -13.59 -16.62
CA GLU A 49 -5.61 -13.80 -16.53
C GLU A 49 -5.28 -15.24 -16.13
N TRP A 50 -6.06 -15.80 -15.20
CA TRP A 50 -5.90 -17.17 -14.74
C TRP A 50 -6.23 -18.20 -15.82
N ASP A 51 -7.37 -18.05 -16.49
CA ASP A 51 -7.83 -18.94 -17.58
C ASP A 51 -6.86 -18.93 -18.76
N ASN A 52 -6.33 -17.76 -19.12
CA ASN A 52 -5.30 -17.63 -20.15
C ASN A 52 -4.03 -18.40 -19.77
N SER A 53 -3.65 -18.35 -18.49
CA SER A 53 -2.47 -19.06 -17.98
C SER A 53 -2.69 -20.58 -17.96
N LEU A 54 -3.89 -21.05 -17.59
CA LEU A 54 -4.27 -22.46 -17.60
C LEU A 54 -4.38 -23.04 -19.01
N SER A 55 -4.93 -22.28 -19.96
CA SER A 55 -5.21 -22.74 -21.32
C SER A 55 -3.97 -23.30 -22.02
N ALA A 56 -2.79 -22.69 -21.81
CA ALA A 56 -1.54 -23.19 -22.36
C ALA A 56 -1.15 -24.58 -21.82
N ALA A 57 -1.38 -24.82 -20.52
CA ALA A 57 -1.09 -26.10 -19.89
C ALA A 57 -2.09 -27.18 -20.32
N ILE A 58 -3.37 -26.82 -20.39
CA ILE A 58 -4.46 -27.68 -20.85
C ILE A 58 -4.24 -28.10 -22.30
N PHE A 59 -3.89 -27.16 -23.19
CA PHE A 59 -3.62 -27.46 -24.60
C PHE A 59 -2.50 -28.50 -24.78
N ASN A 60 -1.39 -28.33 -24.06
CA ASN A 60 -0.30 -29.32 -24.08
C ASN A 60 -0.76 -30.68 -23.56
N GLN A 61 -1.53 -30.68 -22.46
CA GLN A 61 -2.04 -31.90 -21.88
C GLN A 61 -3.02 -32.65 -22.81
N GLU A 62 -3.92 -31.94 -23.48
CA GLU A 62 -4.85 -32.54 -24.45
C GLU A 62 -4.11 -33.12 -25.67
N ASN A 63 -3.06 -32.45 -26.16
CA ASN A 63 -2.26 -32.97 -27.26
C ASN A 63 -1.50 -34.24 -26.87
N ALA A 64 -0.95 -34.29 -25.66
CA ALA A 64 -0.36 -35.51 -25.13
C ALA A 64 -1.37 -36.65 -25.03
N GLU A 65 -2.57 -36.38 -24.51
CA GLU A 65 -3.63 -37.38 -24.40
C GLU A 65 -4.07 -37.93 -25.75
N LYS A 66 -4.25 -37.08 -26.78
CA LYS A 66 -4.58 -37.49 -28.15
C LYS A 66 -3.50 -38.38 -28.76
N ILE A 67 -2.22 -38.07 -28.52
CA ILE A 67 -1.11 -38.91 -28.98
C ILE A 67 -1.15 -40.26 -28.27
N LEU A 68 -1.23 -40.25 -26.93
CA LEU A 68 -1.21 -41.45 -26.10
C LEU A 68 -2.41 -42.36 -26.34
N GLU A 69 -3.61 -41.83 -26.58
CA GLU A 69 -4.82 -42.63 -26.84
C GLU A 69 -4.60 -43.66 -27.97
N ASN A 70 -3.88 -43.25 -29.01
CA ASN A 70 -3.64 -44.08 -30.19
C ASN A 70 -2.47 -45.07 -30.02
N ILE A 71 -1.50 -44.79 -29.16
CA ILE A 71 -0.23 -45.54 -29.09
C ILE A 71 -0.03 -46.29 -27.77
N TYR A 72 -0.71 -45.90 -26.70
CA TYR A 72 -0.48 -46.42 -25.35
C TYR A 72 -0.66 -47.95 -25.21
N PRO A 73 -1.61 -48.61 -25.90
CA PRO A 73 -1.70 -50.06 -25.87
C PRO A 73 -0.41 -50.78 -26.27
N TYR A 74 0.40 -50.18 -27.16
CA TYR A 74 1.71 -50.70 -27.57
C TYR A 74 2.83 -50.22 -26.63
N VAL A 75 2.79 -48.94 -26.23
CA VAL A 75 3.80 -48.36 -25.34
C VAL A 75 3.83 -49.07 -23.98
N ARG A 76 2.68 -49.43 -23.40
CA ARG A 76 2.60 -50.07 -22.07
C ARG A 76 3.39 -51.38 -21.97
N GLU A 77 3.58 -52.08 -23.10
CA GLU A 77 4.29 -53.37 -23.15
C GLU A 77 5.79 -53.18 -23.32
N ILE A 78 6.20 -52.20 -24.13
CA ILE A 78 7.61 -51.96 -24.48
C ILE A 78 8.31 -51.04 -23.47
N TYR A 79 7.59 -50.05 -22.93
CA TYR A 79 8.15 -49.01 -22.06
C TYR A 79 8.82 -49.56 -20.78
N PRO A 80 8.23 -50.52 -20.04
CA PRO A 80 8.91 -51.14 -18.89
C PRO A 80 10.22 -51.84 -19.25
N ALA A 81 10.30 -52.45 -20.44
CA ALA A 81 11.49 -53.15 -20.90
C ALA A 81 12.60 -52.16 -21.26
N ILE A 82 12.28 -51.08 -21.97
CA ILE A 82 13.22 -49.99 -22.30
C ILE A 82 13.75 -49.31 -21.03
N MET A 83 12.88 -49.02 -20.05
CA MET A 83 13.28 -48.40 -18.79
C MET A 83 14.28 -49.25 -17.99
N LYS A 84 14.20 -50.58 -18.13
CA LYS A 84 15.15 -51.52 -17.52
C LYS A 84 16.43 -51.70 -18.34
N ASN A 85 16.33 -51.63 -19.66
CA ASN A 85 17.45 -51.76 -20.58
C ASN A 85 17.30 -50.78 -21.77
N PRO A 86 17.91 -49.57 -21.67
CA PRO A 86 17.82 -48.56 -22.71
C PRO A 86 18.39 -49.00 -24.08
N GLU A 87 19.37 -49.91 -24.11
CA GLU A 87 19.98 -50.42 -25.35
C GLU A 87 18.98 -51.20 -26.22
N LEU A 88 17.89 -51.70 -25.62
CA LEU A 88 16.84 -52.44 -26.33
C LEU A 88 16.23 -51.61 -27.47
N VAL A 89 16.25 -50.28 -27.37
CA VAL A 89 15.73 -49.36 -28.39
C VAL A 89 16.36 -49.60 -29.76
N GLU A 90 17.66 -49.90 -29.83
CA GLU A 90 18.35 -50.12 -31.11
C GLU A 90 17.87 -51.37 -31.84
N SER A 91 17.50 -52.39 -31.07
CA SER A 91 17.02 -53.70 -31.55
C SER A 91 15.55 -53.72 -31.97
N LEU A 92 14.79 -52.67 -31.66
CA LEU A 92 13.35 -52.62 -31.96
C LEU A 92 13.09 -52.51 -33.47
N PRO A 93 12.00 -53.13 -33.98
CA PRO A 93 11.50 -52.87 -35.32
C PRO A 93 11.21 -51.37 -35.54
N GLN A 94 11.32 -50.90 -36.79
CA GLN A 94 11.10 -49.48 -37.11
C GLN A 94 9.75 -48.96 -36.62
N GLN A 95 8.67 -49.74 -36.78
CA GLN A 95 7.33 -49.37 -36.29
C GLN A 95 7.31 -49.14 -34.77
N SER A 96 8.03 -49.95 -33.98
CA SER A 96 8.14 -49.77 -32.53
C SER A 96 8.98 -48.55 -32.17
N LYS A 97 10.02 -48.23 -32.94
CA LYS A 97 10.80 -47.00 -32.81
C LYS A 97 9.93 -45.76 -33.09
N ASP A 98 9.11 -45.80 -34.13
CA ASP A 98 8.18 -44.71 -34.46
C ASP A 98 7.13 -44.50 -33.35
N ILE A 99 6.60 -45.59 -32.76
CA ILE A 99 5.71 -45.55 -31.61
C ILE A 99 6.41 -44.92 -30.40
N LEU A 100 7.66 -45.31 -30.12
CA LEU A 100 8.45 -44.76 -29.01
C LEU A 100 8.71 -43.27 -29.21
N ALA A 101 9.09 -42.85 -30.41
CA ALA A 101 9.30 -41.43 -30.74
C ALA A 101 8.02 -40.61 -30.52
N ARG A 102 6.85 -41.13 -30.91
CA ARG A 102 5.57 -40.49 -30.61
C ARG A 102 5.27 -40.44 -29.11
N ALA A 103 5.62 -41.49 -28.37
CA ALA A 103 5.46 -41.52 -26.92
C ALA A 103 6.36 -40.48 -26.23
N GLN A 104 7.59 -40.32 -26.70
CA GLN A 104 8.51 -39.28 -26.24
C GLN A 104 7.96 -37.88 -26.52
N ASN A 105 7.42 -37.63 -27.73
CA ASN A 105 6.75 -36.37 -28.04
C ASN A 105 5.56 -36.09 -27.10
N ALA A 106 4.74 -37.11 -26.80
CA ALA A 106 3.69 -37.00 -25.80
C ALA A 106 4.25 -36.68 -24.40
N GLU A 107 5.35 -37.33 -24.01
CA GLU A 107 6.00 -37.09 -22.72
C GLU A 107 6.53 -35.64 -22.62
N GLU A 108 7.09 -35.07 -23.69
CA GLU A 108 7.49 -33.66 -23.71
C GLU A 108 6.31 -32.70 -23.51
N TYR A 109 5.17 -32.96 -24.17
CA TYR A 109 3.95 -32.20 -23.93
C TYR A 109 3.47 -32.30 -22.47
N ILE A 110 3.52 -33.51 -21.87
CA ILE A 110 3.16 -33.73 -20.46
C ILE A 110 4.11 -32.98 -19.54
N ASN A 111 5.42 -33.06 -19.78
CA ASN A 111 6.42 -32.37 -18.97
C ASN A 111 6.22 -30.86 -19.02
N GLN A 112 5.95 -30.29 -20.20
CA GLN A 112 5.65 -28.86 -20.34
C GLN A 112 4.36 -28.46 -19.61
N ALA A 113 3.31 -29.29 -19.70
CA ALA A 113 2.06 -29.08 -18.97
C ALA A 113 2.28 -29.19 -17.45
N GLU A 114 3.09 -30.15 -16.98
CA GLU A 114 3.41 -30.36 -15.57
C GLU A 114 4.20 -29.18 -14.98
N ILE A 115 5.24 -28.69 -15.67
CA ILE A 115 6.00 -27.50 -15.25
C ILE A 115 5.07 -26.29 -15.13
N THR A 116 4.23 -26.07 -16.13
CA THR A 116 3.27 -24.96 -16.14
C THR A 116 2.25 -25.11 -15.00
N ALA A 117 1.65 -26.29 -14.84
CA ALA A 117 0.68 -26.59 -13.79
C ALA A 117 1.27 -26.41 -12.38
N ASN A 118 2.52 -26.82 -12.16
CA ASN A 118 3.21 -26.64 -10.88
C ASN A 118 3.49 -25.16 -10.59
N SER A 119 3.91 -24.39 -11.59
CA SER A 119 4.07 -22.93 -11.46
C SER A 119 2.74 -22.26 -11.10
N LEU A 120 1.66 -22.65 -11.78
CA LEU A 120 0.31 -22.16 -11.49
C LEU A 120 -0.14 -22.57 -10.09
N PHE A 121 0.05 -23.82 -9.68
CA PHE A 121 -0.28 -24.28 -8.32
C PHE A 121 0.41 -23.41 -7.26
N ASN A 122 1.70 -23.13 -7.42
CA ASN A 122 2.43 -22.25 -6.49
C ASN A 122 1.86 -20.83 -6.46
N ARG A 123 1.53 -20.28 -7.63
CA ARG A 123 0.91 -18.96 -7.76
C ARG A 123 -0.47 -18.91 -7.09
N ALA A 124 -1.32 -19.90 -7.37
CA ALA A 124 -2.64 -20.04 -6.76
C ALA A 124 -2.54 -20.19 -5.24
N TYR A 125 -1.56 -20.97 -4.74
CA TYR A 125 -1.34 -21.12 -3.31
C TYR A 125 -0.88 -19.82 -2.64
N LYS A 126 0.03 -19.08 -3.30
CA LYS A 126 0.57 -17.81 -2.80
C LYS A 126 -0.48 -16.70 -2.75
N TYR A 127 -1.34 -16.62 -3.76
CA TYR A 127 -2.27 -15.50 -3.93
C TYR A 127 -3.74 -15.83 -3.70
N GLY A 128 -4.07 -17.10 -3.45
CA GLY A 128 -5.42 -17.54 -3.13
C GLY A 128 -5.86 -17.20 -1.71
N THR A 129 -7.17 -17.29 -1.47
CA THR A 129 -7.76 -17.16 -0.13
C THR A 129 -7.38 -18.34 0.76
N LYS A 130 -7.68 -18.27 2.06
CA LYS A 130 -7.43 -19.39 2.99
C LYS A 130 -8.21 -20.64 2.57
N GLU A 131 -9.43 -20.47 2.11
CA GLU A 131 -10.30 -21.55 1.64
C GLU A 131 -9.68 -22.23 0.40
N GLN A 132 -9.23 -21.42 -0.58
CA GLN A 132 -8.52 -21.92 -1.75
C GLN A 132 -7.20 -22.62 -1.39
N GLN A 133 -6.45 -22.10 -0.42
CA GLN A 133 -5.23 -22.76 0.08
C GLN A 133 -5.52 -24.14 0.68
N GLU A 134 -6.63 -24.31 1.41
CA GLU A 134 -7.04 -25.61 1.92
C GLU A 134 -7.49 -26.57 0.82
N GLU A 135 -8.19 -26.08 -0.20
CA GLU A 135 -8.52 -26.85 -1.40
C GLU A 135 -7.26 -27.31 -2.15
N LEU A 136 -6.28 -26.42 -2.33
CA LEU A 136 -4.98 -26.75 -2.94
C LEU A 136 -4.21 -27.79 -2.12
N LYS A 137 -4.29 -27.77 -0.78
CA LYS A 137 -3.69 -28.81 0.07
C LYS A 137 -4.36 -30.16 -0.14
N LYS A 138 -5.67 -30.21 -0.34
CA LYS A 138 -6.40 -31.45 -0.67
C LYS A 138 -5.98 -31.94 -2.05
N LEU A 139 -5.97 -31.05 -3.06
CA LEU A 139 -5.52 -31.35 -4.41
C LEU A 139 -4.09 -31.90 -4.43
N ALA A 140 -3.17 -31.31 -3.67
CA ALA A 140 -1.79 -31.80 -3.56
C ALA A 140 -1.69 -33.21 -2.94
N LYS A 141 -2.56 -33.54 -1.97
CA LYS A 141 -2.63 -34.89 -1.39
C LYS A 141 -3.14 -35.90 -2.41
N GLU A 142 -4.18 -35.55 -3.16
CA GLU A 142 -4.73 -36.41 -4.22
C GLU A 142 -3.72 -36.61 -5.36
N TYR A 143 -3.08 -35.52 -5.80
CA TYR A 143 -2.00 -35.56 -6.77
C TYR A 143 -0.88 -36.49 -6.31
N ARG A 144 -0.40 -36.39 -5.06
CA ARG A 144 0.62 -37.31 -4.52
C ARG A 144 0.16 -38.76 -4.55
N LYS A 145 -1.09 -39.04 -4.15
CA LYS A 145 -1.67 -40.39 -4.16
C LYS A 145 -1.71 -40.98 -5.56
N VAL A 146 -2.14 -40.21 -6.56
CA VAL A 146 -2.22 -40.66 -7.96
C VAL A 146 -0.84 -40.81 -8.59
N SER A 147 0.10 -39.94 -8.22
CA SER A 147 1.46 -39.95 -8.76
C SER A 147 2.29 -41.15 -8.30
N GLY A 148 1.93 -41.78 -7.17
CA GLY A 148 2.76 -42.80 -6.53
C GLY A 148 4.06 -42.27 -5.95
N ILE A 149 4.22 -40.93 -5.87
CA ILE A 149 5.41 -40.27 -5.35
C ILE A 149 5.46 -40.45 -3.83
N LYS A 150 6.53 -41.09 -3.36
CA LYS A 150 6.81 -41.30 -1.95
C LYS A 150 7.29 -40.02 -1.26
N LYS A 151 7.37 -40.06 0.07
CA LYS A 151 7.98 -38.96 0.83
C LYS A 151 9.48 -38.90 0.54
N GLU A 152 10.04 -37.70 0.68
CA GLU A 152 11.48 -37.48 0.59
C GLU A 152 12.24 -38.46 1.51
N GLY A 153 13.30 -39.07 1.00
CA GLY A 153 14.11 -40.08 1.70
C GLY A 153 13.61 -41.53 1.64
N GLN A 154 12.49 -41.82 0.94
CA GLN A 154 12.04 -43.19 0.72
C GLN A 154 12.51 -43.72 -0.64
N GLU A 155 13.08 -44.93 -0.65
CA GLU A 155 13.50 -45.61 -1.88
C GLU A 155 12.29 -46.15 -2.68
N TYR A 156 12.43 -46.15 -4.00
CA TYR A 156 11.45 -46.72 -4.93
C TYR A 156 11.93 -48.10 -5.39
N SER A 157 11.03 -49.07 -5.47
CA SER A 157 11.29 -50.31 -6.20
C SER A 157 11.33 -50.03 -7.71
N SER A 158 11.93 -50.94 -8.48
CA SER A 158 11.97 -50.83 -9.94
C SER A 158 10.56 -50.76 -10.56
N GLU A 159 9.59 -51.49 -10.01
CA GLU A 159 8.19 -51.45 -10.46
C GLU A 159 7.52 -50.11 -10.13
N GLU A 160 7.86 -49.50 -9.00
CA GLU A 160 7.34 -48.20 -8.62
C GLU A 160 7.91 -47.09 -9.51
N ILE A 161 9.20 -47.14 -9.85
CA ILE A 161 9.82 -46.23 -10.82
C ILE A 161 9.07 -46.32 -12.15
N ILE A 162 8.86 -47.53 -12.68
CA ILE A 162 8.14 -47.73 -13.94
C ILE A 162 6.72 -47.11 -13.88
N LYS A 163 5.98 -47.30 -12.78
CA LYS A 163 4.65 -46.70 -12.61
C LYS A 163 4.66 -45.18 -12.49
N VAL A 164 5.68 -44.61 -11.83
CA VAL A 164 5.82 -43.15 -11.67
C VAL A 164 6.18 -42.49 -13.01
N HIS A 165 6.95 -43.19 -13.83
CA HIS A 165 7.41 -42.72 -15.13
C HIS A 165 6.47 -43.06 -16.29
N ASP A 166 5.53 -43.99 -16.11
CA ASP A 166 4.52 -44.34 -17.11
C ASP A 166 3.81 -43.09 -17.69
N PRO A 167 3.89 -42.85 -19.02
CA PRO A 167 3.35 -41.64 -19.64
C PRO A 167 1.84 -41.44 -19.40
N LYS A 168 1.06 -42.52 -19.33
CA LYS A 168 -0.39 -42.41 -19.07
C LYS A 168 -0.67 -42.04 -17.63
N ASN A 169 0.09 -42.57 -16.68
CA ASN A 169 -0.01 -42.17 -15.28
C ASN A 169 0.45 -40.72 -15.07
N LYS A 170 1.55 -40.29 -15.71
CA LYS A 170 1.98 -38.88 -15.72
C LYS A 170 0.89 -37.96 -16.27
N SER A 171 0.35 -38.28 -17.45
CA SER A 171 -0.77 -37.58 -18.06
C SER A 171 -1.95 -37.44 -17.08
N ARG A 172 -2.37 -38.54 -16.45
CA ARG A 172 -3.50 -38.55 -15.51
C ARG A 172 -3.30 -37.62 -14.32
N ARG A 173 -2.09 -37.60 -13.71
CA ARG A 173 -1.83 -36.72 -12.55
C ARG A 173 -1.78 -35.24 -12.95
N VAL A 174 -1.25 -34.92 -14.13
CA VAL A 174 -1.24 -33.54 -14.65
C VAL A 174 -2.66 -33.08 -14.94
N ASN A 175 -3.48 -33.92 -15.57
CA ASN A 175 -4.89 -33.64 -15.79
C ASN A 175 -5.65 -33.42 -14.47
N LEU A 176 -5.43 -34.26 -13.44
CA LEU A 176 -5.99 -34.06 -12.10
C LEU A 176 -5.60 -32.68 -11.52
N LEU A 177 -4.32 -32.32 -11.60
CA LEU A 177 -3.83 -31.03 -11.11
C LEU A 177 -4.49 -29.86 -11.84
N LEU A 178 -4.53 -29.91 -13.17
CA LEU A 178 -5.15 -28.86 -14.00
C LEU A 178 -6.66 -28.75 -13.74
N GLY A 179 -7.38 -29.86 -13.65
CA GLY A 179 -8.81 -29.87 -13.32
C GLY A 179 -9.10 -29.30 -11.92
N GLY A 180 -8.22 -29.54 -10.95
CA GLY A 180 -8.31 -28.90 -9.64
C GLY A 180 -8.07 -27.39 -9.71
N LEU A 181 -7.07 -26.95 -10.48
CA LEU A 181 -6.73 -25.53 -10.65
C LEU A 181 -7.78 -24.73 -11.41
N GLN A 182 -8.56 -25.35 -12.31
CA GLN A 182 -9.68 -24.69 -12.99
C GLN A 182 -10.78 -24.21 -12.04
N ASN A 183 -10.91 -24.81 -10.85
CA ASN A 183 -11.91 -24.43 -9.85
C ASN A 183 -11.44 -23.31 -8.91
N ILE A 184 -10.20 -22.83 -9.09
CA ILE A 184 -9.57 -21.84 -8.21
C ILE A 184 -9.24 -20.62 -9.02
N VAL A 185 -9.60 -19.43 -8.54
CA VAL A 185 -9.22 -18.15 -9.16
C VAL A 185 -8.50 -17.33 -8.10
N PRO A 186 -7.16 -17.22 -8.13
CA PRO A 186 -6.42 -16.44 -7.15
C PRO A 186 -6.60 -14.93 -7.36
N ASP A 187 -6.42 -14.16 -6.28
CA ASP A 187 -6.45 -12.69 -6.32
C ASP A 187 -5.12 -12.13 -6.90
N MET A 188 -4.92 -12.29 -8.21
CA MET A 188 -3.71 -11.82 -8.92
C MET A 188 -3.61 -10.30 -8.93
N TYR A 189 -4.71 -9.64 -9.27
CA TYR A 189 -4.93 -8.21 -9.12
C TYR A 189 -5.71 -7.94 -7.84
N ILE A 190 -5.27 -6.92 -7.10
CA ILE A 190 -5.97 -6.38 -5.94
C ILE A 190 -5.95 -4.84 -5.98
N PRO A 191 -6.85 -4.16 -5.23
CA PRO A 191 -6.77 -2.71 -5.06
C PRO A 191 -5.38 -2.28 -4.53
N ILE A 192 -4.87 -1.17 -5.05
CA ILE A 192 -3.54 -0.65 -4.66
C ILE A 192 -3.46 -0.37 -3.16
N GLU A 193 -4.55 0.04 -2.53
CA GLU A 193 -4.62 0.29 -1.10
C GLU A 193 -4.42 -1.01 -0.30
N LYS A 194 -5.04 -2.12 -0.74
CA LYS A 194 -4.85 -3.44 -0.12
C LYS A 194 -3.40 -3.88 -0.25
N PHE A 195 -2.80 -3.72 -1.44
CA PHE A 195 -1.39 -4.05 -1.66
C PHE A 195 -0.45 -3.20 -0.81
N ALA A 196 -0.68 -1.88 -0.80
CA ALA A 196 0.12 -0.93 -0.02
C ALA A 196 0.05 -1.26 1.47
N VAL A 197 -1.13 -1.57 2.00
CA VAL A 197 -1.30 -2.03 3.39
C VAL A 197 -0.54 -3.33 3.65
N GLU A 198 -0.68 -4.35 2.81
CA GLU A 198 0.00 -5.65 2.98
C GLU A 198 1.53 -5.51 3.01
N GLN A 199 2.11 -4.74 2.07
CA GLN A 199 3.56 -4.57 2.00
C GLN A 199 4.08 -3.66 3.10
N SER A 200 3.39 -2.55 3.38
CA SER A 200 3.79 -1.60 4.41
C SER A 200 3.70 -2.23 5.80
N ALA A 201 2.68 -3.06 6.05
CA ALA A 201 2.53 -3.79 7.31
C ALA A 201 3.69 -4.75 7.56
N LYS A 202 4.19 -5.42 6.51
CA LYS A 202 5.40 -6.25 6.59
C LYS A 202 6.59 -5.42 7.01
N THR A 203 6.81 -4.28 6.36
CA THR A 203 7.92 -3.37 6.66
C THR A 203 7.86 -2.85 8.10
N PHE A 204 6.75 -2.21 8.49
CA PHE A 204 6.63 -1.62 9.82
C PHE A 204 6.63 -2.67 10.94
N GLY A 205 5.94 -3.80 10.73
CA GLY A 205 5.94 -4.92 11.66
C GLY A 205 7.32 -5.51 11.86
N ASN A 206 8.08 -5.73 10.77
CA ASN A 206 9.46 -6.24 10.85
C ASN A 206 10.41 -5.22 11.47
N THR A 207 10.28 -3.93 11.16
CA THR A 207 11.09 -2.86 11.78
C THR A 207 10.87 -2.81 13.29
N ALA A 208 9.62 -2.81 13.74
CA ALA A 208 9.31 -2.85 15.16
C ALA A 208 9.79 -4.15 15.83
N PHE A 209 9.65 -5.29 15.16
CA PHE A 209 10.11 -6.58 15.65
C PHE A 209 11.62 -6.63 15.83
N ASN A 210 12.39 -6.22 14.81
CA ASN A 210 13.84 -6.19 14.86
C ASN A 210 14.36 -5.18 15.88
N SER A 211 13.70 -4.02 15.99
CA SER A 211 13.95 -3.03 17.03
C SER A 211 13.76 -3.64 18.43
N TYR A 212 12.63 -4.29 18.69
CA TYR A 212 12.36 -4.96 19.96
C TYR A 212 13.34 -6.12 20.24
N LYS A 213 13.69 -6.90 19.21
CA LYS A 213 14.68 -7.98 19.32
C LYS A 213 16.02 -7.45 19.83
N LYS A 214 16.45 -6.28 19.36
CA LYS A 214 17.71 -5.62 19.72
C LYS A 214 17.66 -4.84 21.04
N PHE A 215 16.63 -4.03 21.25
CA PHE A 215 16.59 -3.03 22.32
C PHE A 215 15.60 -3.35 23.45
N LYS A 216 14.75 -4.37 23.28
CA LYS A 216 13.75 -4.80 24.27
C LYS A 216 12.89 -3.64 24.74
N ASP A 217 12.87 -3.36 26.04
CA ASP A 217 12.02 -2.33 26.63
C ASP A 217 12.41 -0.90 26.24
N ASN A 218 13.65 -0.71 25.77
CA ASN A 218 14.18 0.55 25.24
C ASN A 218 14.02 0.69 23.73
N ALA A 219 13.27 -0.21 23.08
CA ALA A 219 13.05 -0.14 21.64
C ALA A 219 12.29 1.14 21.25
N PRO A 220 12.76 1.88 20.22
CA PRO A 220 12.02 3.01 19.69
C PRO A 220 10.64 2.59 19.20
N ILE A 221 9.68 3.48 19.40
CA ILE A 221 8.31 3.35 18.91
C ILE A 221 8.28 3.71 17.43
N VAL A 222 7.61 2.89 16.63
CA VAL A 222 7.30 3.16 15.23
C VAL A 222 5.92 3.81 15.16
N THR A 223 5.88 5.08 14.77
CA THR A 223 4.64 5.81 14.51
C THR A 223 4.48 6.01 13.01
N ILE A 224 3.43 5.43 12.46
CA ILE A 224 3.13 5.48 11.02
C ILE A 224 2.24 6.70 10.78
N GLU A 225 2.63 7.53 9.83
CA GLU A 225 1.91 8.76 9.49
C GLU A 225 0.95 8.55 8.32
N ASN A 226 -0.20 9.22 8.35
CA ASN A 226 -1.07 9.34 7.19
C ASN A 226 -0.43 10.28 6.15
N PRO A 227 -0.19 9.86 4.91
CA PRO A 227 0.29 10.77 3.87
C PRO A 227 -0.79 11.78 3.45
N PRO A 228 -0.41 12.83 2.69
CA PRO A 228 -1.36 13.77 2.10
C PRO A 228 -2.50 13.07 1.34
N ALA A 229 -3.71 13.62 1.40
CA ALA A 229 -4.85 13.04 0.69
C ALA A 229 -4.60 12.91 -0.83
N GLY A 230 -4.85 11.72 -1.36
CA GLY A 230 -4.59 11.37 -2.77
C GLY A 230 -3.49 10.31 -2.93
N PHE A 231 -2.68 10.09 -1.89
CA PHE A 231 -1.83 8.91 -1.78
C PHE A 231 -2.59 7.71 -1.19
N ALA A 232 -2.06 6.50 -1.38
CA ALA A 232 -2.59 5.34 -0.68
C ALA A 232 -2.43 5.52 0.84
N ILE A 233 -3.42 5.07 1.62
CA ILE A 233 -3.38 5.04 3.09
C ILE A 233 -3.54 6.42 3.78
N SER A 234 -4.15 7.39 3.09
CA SER A 234 -4.30 8.77 3.60
C SER A 234 -5.39 8.96 4.67
N THR A 235 -6.31 8.01 4.84
CA THR A 235 -7.46 8.15 5.76
C THR A 235 -7.20 7.53 7.13
N GLY A 236 -8.01 7.90 8.12
CA GLY A 236 -7.93 7.32 9.46
C GLY A 236 -8.30 5.84 9.48
N GLU A 237 -9.26 5.43 8.64
CA GLU A 237 -9.61 4.03 8.40
C GLU A 237 -8.43 3.22 7.83
N ASP A 238 -7.77 3.75 6.80
CA ASP A 238 -6.67 3.05 6.15
C ASP A 238 -5.47 2.93 7.09
N LEU A 239 -5.09 4.02 7.75
CA LEU A 239 -3.98 4.03 8.70
C LEU A 239 -4.24 3.09 9.88
N ARG A 240 -5.49 3.05 10.37
CA ARG A 240 -5.92 2.09 11.39
C ARG A 240 -5.73 0.65 10.93
N ASN A 241 -6.12 0.34 9.70
CA ASN A 241 -5.98 -1.00 9.14
C ASN A 241 -4.49 -1.37 8.97
N LEU A 242 -3.67 -0.44 8.48
CA LEU A 242 -2.22 -0.61 8.38
C LEU A 242 -1.57 -0.89 9.74
N ILE A 243 -1.95 -0.16 10.79
CA ILE A 243 -1.41 -0.38 12.14
C ILE A 243 -1.82 -1.75 12.67
N LYS A 244 -3.07 -2.17 12.45
CA LYS A 244 -3.54 -3.51 12.86
C LYS A 244 -2.75 -4.62 12.17
N GLU A 245 -2.58 -4.54 10.86
CA GLU A 245 -1.80 -5.55 10.12
C GLU A 245 -0.31 -5.49 10.48
N SER A 246 0.26 -4.31 10.73
CA SER A 246 1.65 -4.17 11.21
C SER A 246 1.85 -4.83 12.57
N ARG A 247 0.90 -4.65 13.50
CA ARG A 247 0.91 -5.30 14.81
C ARG A 247 0.78 -6.82 14.69
N LYS A 248 -0.07 -7.30 13.78
CA LYS A 248 -0.22 -8.72 13.50
C LYS A 248 1.08 -9.32 12.95
N GLN A 249 1.73 -8.67 12.00
CA GLN A 249 3.04 -9.08 11.47
C GLN A 249 4.10 -9.17 12.59
N PHE A 250 4.14 -8.18 13.49
CA PHE A 250 5.01 -8.22 14.66
C PHE A 250 4.73 -9.45 15.52
N VAL A 251 3.46 -9.72 15.83
CA VAL A 251 3.05 -10.85 16.67
C VAL A 251 3.44 -12.17 16.03
N GLU A 252 3.12 -12.37 14.75
CA GLU A 252 3.47 -13.58 13.98
C GLU A 252 4.98 -13.84 13.99
N SER A 253 5.80 -12.78 13.96
CA SER A 253 7.26 -12.91 14.03
C SER A 253 7.76 -13.19 15.45
N ALA A 254 7.13 -12.56 16.46
CA ALA A 254 7.55 -12.64 17.85
C ALA A 254 7.22 -13.98 18.53
N ILE A 255 6.11 -14.62 18.15
CA ILE A 255 5.71 -15.93 18.72
C ILE A 255 6.54 -17.10 18.17
N LYS A 256 7.20 -16.92 17.01
CA LYS A 256 8.01 -17.99 16.40
C LYS A 256 9.13 -18.45 17.34
N PRO A 257 9.52 -19.74 17.26
CA PRO A 257 10.69 -20.25 17.95
C PRO A 257 11.96 -19.46 17.63
N LYS A 258 12.92 -19.44 18.57
CA LYS A 258 14.17 -18.69 18.40
C LYS A 258 15.03 -19.23 17.24
N ASN A 259 15.02 -20.55 17.03
CA ASN A 259 15.69 -21.22 15.90
C ASN A 259 15.11 -20.79 14.55
N ASP A 260 13.86 -20.35 14.50
CA ASP A 260 13.21 -19.82 13.29
C ASP A 260 13.32 -18.28 13.20
N GLY A 261 14.23 -17.68 13.97
CA GLY A 261 14.48 -16.24 14.01
C GLY A 261 13.55 -15.42 14.90
N GLY A 262 12.56 -16.06 15.55
CA GLY A 262 11.59 -15.43 16.45
C GLY A 262 12.11 -15.12 17.85
N LEU A 263 11.19 -14.87 18.79
CA LEU A 263 11.50 -14.56 20.20
C LEU A 263 10.89 -15.56 21.19
N ASN A 264 10.05 -16.50 20.71
CA ASN A 264 9.30 -17.44 21.52
C ASN A 264 8.46 -16.75 22.62
N LEU A 265 7.86 -15.60 22.29
CA LEU A 265 6.94 -14.91 23.20
C LEU A 265 5.57 -15.61 23.22
N SER A 266 4.86 -15.50 24.34
CA SER A 266 3.43 -15.81 24.34
C SER A 266 2.68 -14.81 23.45
N GLU A 267 1.57 -15.24 22.86
CA GLU A 267 0.75 -14.37 22.00
C GLU A 267 0.28 -13.11 22.75
N ALA A 268 -0.09 -13.24 24.02
CA ALA A 268 -0.49 -12.10 24.86
C ALA A 268 0.64 -11.10 25.08
N ALA A 269 1.86 -11.59 25.37
CA ALA A 269 3.03 -10.74 25.52
C ALA A 269 3.40 -10.05 24.19
N ALA A 270 3.35 -10.79 23.08
CA ALA A 270 3.61 -10.26 21.76
C ALA A 270 2.61 -9.14 21.38
N LYS A 271 1.30 -9.34 21.62
CA LYS A 271 0.27 -8.33 21.38
C LYS A 271 0.49 -7.07 22.20
N LYS A 272 0.83 -7.21 23.49
CA LYS A 272 1.14 -6.08 24.38
C LYS A 272 2.34 -5.28 23.87
N GLN A 273 3.40 -5.95 23.43
CA GLN A 273 4.57 -5.26 22.87
C GLN A 273 4.28 -4.60 21.52
N ALA A 274 3.51 -5.25 20.64
CA ALA A 274 3.08 -4.67 19.37
C ALA A 274 2.27 -3.38 19.59
N GLU A 275 1.38 -3.36 20.58
CA GLU A 275 0.59 -2.17 20.93
C GLU A 275 1.45 -1.04 21.53
N LYS A 276 2.44 -1.39 22.36
CA LYS A 276 3.40 -0.42 22.89
C LYS A 276 4.22 0.23 21.78
N LEU A 277 4.73 -0.57 20.85
CA LEU A 277 5.75 -0.16 19.87
C LEU A 277 5.19 0.39 18.57
N ILE A 278 3.97 0.03 18.16
CA ILE A 278 3.42 0.44 16.87
C ILE A 278 2.17 1.30 17.08
N GLY A 279 2.17 2.51 16.53
CA GLY A 279 1.04 3.43 16.58
C GLY A 279 0.98 4.37 15.38
N ALA A 280 0.15 5.39 15.49
CA ALA A 280 -0.04 6.43 14.49
C ALA A 280 0.66 7.74 14.89
N THR A 281 1.26 8.38 13.89
CA THR A 281 1.31 9.83 13.80
C THR A 281 0.06 10.28 13.06
N TRP A 282 -0.75 11.15 13.66
CA TRP A 282 -1.88 11.76 12.97
C TRP A 282 -1.52 13.18 12.55
N ASP A 283 -1.34 13.40 11.25
CA ASP A 283 -1.15 14.72 10.68
C ASP A 283 -2.50 15.34 10.32
N VAL A 284 -2.82 16.44 10.99
CA VAL A 284 -4.10 17.14 10.86
C VAL A 284 -4.21 17.96 9.57
N GLY A 285 -3.09 18.40 9.01
CA GLY A 285 -3.03 19.08 7.71
C GLY A 285 -3.25 18.12 6.55
N HIS A 286 -2.61 16.94 6.58
CA HIS A 286 -2.76 15.90 5.57
C HIS A 286 -4.21 15.43 5.44
N ILE A 287 -4.91 15.19 6.56
CA ILE A 287 -6.32 14.78 6.50
C ILE A 287 -7.21 15.91 5.99
N ASN A 288 -6.89 17.18 6.25
CA ASN A 288 -7.70 18.30 5.74
C ASN A 288 -7.69 18.38 4.21
N MET A 289 -6.68 17.80 3.55
CA MET A 289 -6.61 17.74 2.09
C MET A 289 -7.67 16.83 1.45
N ILE A 290 -8.41 16.02 2.20
CA ILE A 290 -9.55 15.27 1.64
C ILE A 290 -10.64 16.19 1.08
N ARG A 291 -10.62 17.48 1.43
CA ARG A 291 -11.47 18.52 0.83
C ARG A 291 -11.29 18.64 -0.68
N LYS A 292 -10.10 18.38 -1.22
CA LYS A 292 -9.84 18.29 -2.68
C LYS A 292 -10.67 17.20 -3.36
N GLN A 293 -11.11 16.18 -2.61
CA GLN A 293 -11.96 15.10 -3.08
C GLN A 293 -13.47 15.43 -2.93
N GLY A 294 -13.80 16.63 -2.45
CA GLY A 294 -15.16 17.09 -2.19
C GLY A 294 -15.74 16.60 -0.86
N LEU A 295 -14.90 16.15 0.08
CA LEU A 295 -15.31 15.79 1.44
C LEU A 295 -15.22 17.01 2.37
N GLY A 296 -16.05 17.04 3.41
CA GLY A 296 -16.15 18.16 4.32
C GLY A 296 -15.47 17.91 5.67
N GLU A 297 -15.64 18.88 6.56
CA GLU A 297 -15.20 18.81 7.95
C GLU A 297 -15.75 17.58 8.68
N LYS A 298 -17.02 17.23 8.43
CA LYS A 298 -17.66 16.07 9.06
C LYS A 298 -16.87 14.79 8.81
N GLU A 299 -16.45 14.56 7.56
CA GLU A 299 -15.66 13.39 7.19
C GLU A 299 -14.27 13.41 7.83
N ILE A 300 -13.61 14.58 7.90
CA ILE A 300 -12.32 14.75 8.59
C ILE A 300 -12.42 14.31 10.07
N LEU A 301 -13.50 14.73 10.74
CA LEU A 301 -13.73 14.42 12.15
C LEU A 301 -14.04 12.94 12.38
N GLU A 302 -14.78 12.30 11.48
CA GLU A 302 -15.04 10.86 11.55
C GLU A 302 -13.75 10.04 11.33
N GLU A 303 -12.90 10.42 10.37
CA GLU A 303 -11.60 9.76 10.16
C GLU A 303 -10.69 9.92 11.40
N SER A 304 -10.66 11.10 12.00
CA SER A 304 -9.91 11.36 13.24
C SER A 304 -10.40 10.47 14.39
N LYS A 305 -11.70 10.27 14.52
CA LYS A 305 -12.28 9.38 15.53
C LYS A 305 -11.86 7.92 15.33
N LYS A 306 -11.79 7.45 14.08
CA LYS A 306 -11.43 6.06 13.76
C LYS A 306 -9.99 5.73 14.17
N ILE A 307 -9.07 6.69 14.02
CA ILE A 307 -7.64 6.48 14.32
C ILE A 307 -7.28 6.72 15.79
N ALA A 308 -8.10 7.47 16.53
CA ALA A 308 -7.86 7.89 17.92
C ALA A 308 -7.25 6.81 18.85
N PRO A 309 -7.69 5.53 18.85
CA PRO A 309 -7.12 4.52 19.75
C PRO A 309 -5.64 4.18 19.48
N PHE A 310 -5.13 4.51 18.30
CA PHE A 310 -3.80 4.15 17.83
C PHE A 310 -2.80 5.31 17.87
N VAL A 311 -3.29 6.54 18.09
CA VAL A 311 -2.47 7.76 18.08
C VAL A 311 -1.47 7.75 19.24
N LYS A 312 -0.20 8.00 18.88
CA LYS A 312 0.92 8.21 19.81
C LYS A 312 1.64 9.54 19.54
N HIS A 313 1.49 10.06 18.33
CA HIS A 313 2.06 11.32 17.87
C HIS A 313 1.02 12.11 17.06
N VAL A 314 1.06 13.43 17.14
CA VAL A 314 0.21 14.32 16.34
C VAL A 314 1.10 15.39 15.73
N HIS A 315 1.05 15.49 14.41
CA HIS A 315 1.59 16.65 13.71
C HIS A 315 0.51 17.71 13.62
N LEU A 316 0.88 18.92 14.02
CA LEU A 316 0.03 20.08 14.11
C LEU A 316 0.45 21.05 13.01
N SER A 317 -0.36 21.10 11.96
CA SER A 317 -0.16 21.91 10.78
C SER A 317 -1.50 22.52 10.37
N ASP A 318 -1.47 23.62 9.65
CA ASP A 318 -2.67 24.21 9.04
C ASP A 318 -2.51 24.35 7.54
N ASN A 319 -3.63 24.34 6.83
CA ASN A 319 -3.70 24.57 5.39
C ASN A 319 -5.14 24.88 4.96
N PHE A 320 -5.32 25.07 3.65
CA PHE A 320 -6.63 25.36 3.07
C PHE A 320 -7.37 24.12 2.52
N GLY A 321 -6.77 22.93 2.60
CA GLY A 321 -7.36 21.66 2.18
C GLY A 321 -7.20 21.30 0.70
N PHE A 322 -6.32 21.99 -0.05
CA PHE A 322 -6.11 21.76 -1.49
C PHE A 322 -4.73 21.24 -1.83
N GLU A 323 -3.69 21.94 -1.39
CA GLU A 323 -2.30 21.55 -1.58
C GLU A 323 -1.69 21.17 -0.24
N HIS A 324 -0.58 20.43 -0.30
CA HIS A 324 0.21 20.17 0.89
C HIS A 324 0.96 21.45 1.26
N THR A 325 0.21 22.39 1.84
CA THR A 325 0.75 23.62 2.42
C THR A 325 0.94 23.42 3.91
N GLU A 326 2.07 23.84 4.49
CA GLU A 326 2.32 23.69 5.92
C GLU A 326 2.38 25.08 6.58
N LEU A 327 1.27 25.51 7.17
CA LEU A 327 1.12 26.78 7.87
C LEU A 327 1.08 26.59 9.39
N PRO A 328 1.45 27.63 10.17
CA PRO A 328 1.13 27.71 11.59
C PRO A 328 -0.37 27.53 11.84
N MET A 329 -0.72 26.90 12.97
CA MET A 329 -2.13 26.66 13.30
C MET A 329 -2.90 27.97 13.43
N GLY A 330 -4.08 28.03 12.83
CA GLY A 330 -4.97 29.19 12.80
C GLY A 330 -4.77 30.13 11.62
N MET A 331 -3.81 29.85 10.72
CA MET A 331 -3.67 30.56 9.44
C MET A 331 -4.44 29.91 8.28
N GLY A 332 -4.97 28.69 8.49
CA GLY A 332 -5.74 27.96 7.50
C GLY A 332 -7.16 27.65 7.96
N ASN A 333 -7.68 26.50 7.56
CA ASN A 333 -9.03 26.04 7.87
C ASN A 333 -9.08 24.60 8.42
N VAL A 334 -7.96 24.09 8.93
CA VAL A 334 -7.93 22.79 9.62
C VAL A 334 -8.73 22.90 10.92
N PRO A 335 -9.74 22.03 11.15
CA PRO A 335 -10.57 22.05 12.37
C PRO A 335 -9.84 21.39 13.56
N THR A 336 -8.66 21.91 13.90
CA THR A 336 -7.71 21.30 14.84
C THR A 336 -8.34 21.08 16.21
N LYS A 337 -9.10 22.04 16.72
CA LYS A 337 -9.77 21.93 18.03
C LYS A 337 -10.75 20.76 18.06
N GLU A 338 -11.54 20.60 17.01
CA GLU A 338 -12.54 19.55 16.86
C GLU A 338 -11.85 18.19 16.66
N ILE A 339 -10.79 18.13 15.85
CA ILE A 339 -9.96 16.93 15.68
C ILE A 339 -9.40 16.47 17.03
N MET A 340 -8.79 17.37 17.81
CA MET A 340 -8.23 17.03 19.12
C MET A 340 -9.30 16.52 20.10
N LYS A 341 -10.51 17.07 20.06
CA LYS A 341 -11.66 16.54 20.82
C LYS A 341 -12.03 15.12 20.37
N ARG A 342 -12.00 14.82 19.07
CA ARG A 342 -12.27 13.46 18.54
C ARG A 342 -11.18 12.46 18.89
N LEU A 343 -9.92 12.89 18.94
CA LEU A 343 -8.81 12.06 19.41
C LEU A 343 -8.91 11.76 20.92
N GLY A 344 -9.62 12.61 21.67
CA GLY A 344 -9.87 12.42 23.10
C GLY A 344 -8.58 12.32 23.92
N LYS A 345 -8.64 11.54 25.01
CA LYS A 345 -7.50 11.37 25.94
C LYS A 345 -6.20 10.97 25.22
N LYS A 346 -6.27 10.11 24.21
CA LYS A 346 -5.10 9.67 23.44
C LYS A 346 -4.44 10.79 22.65
N GLY A 347 -5.22 11.66 22.02
CA GLY A 347 -4.67 12.85 21.35
C GLY A 347 -4.01 13.82 22.33
N PHE A 348 -4.59 14.01 23.51
CA PHE A 348 -4.01 14.88 24.54
C PHE A 348 -2.73 14.29 25.17
N GLU A 349 -2.65 12.97 25.35
CA GLU A 349 -1.44 12.29 25.84
C GLU A 349 -0.35 12.15 24.78
N ALA A 350 -0.72 12.13 23.49
CA ALA A 350 0.22 12.02 22.40
C ALA A 350 1.22 13.18 22.39
N LYS A 351 2.46 12.89 22.00
CA LYS A 351 3.45 13.93 21.72
C LYS A 351 2.97 14.74 20.50
N LYS A 352 3.12 16.06 20.58
CA LYS A 352 2.65 17.00 19.55
C LYS A 352 3.85 17.75 19.01
N VAL A 353 3.93 17.90 17.70
CA VAL A 353 4.96 18.66 17.00
C VAL A 353 4.26 19.60 16.02
N ILE A 354 4.69 20.86 15.97
CA ILE A 354 4.22 21.81 14.96
C ILE A 354 5.01 21.54 13.67
N GLU A 355 4.29 21.26 12.59
CA GLU A 355 4.86 21.09 11.25
C GLU A 355 4.40 22.25 10.36
N ALA A 356 5.33 23.19 10.14
CA ALA A 356 5.12 24.41 9.38
C ALA A 356 6.38 24.70 8.55
N ALA A 357 6.96 23.67 7.93
CA ALA A 357 8.29 23.75 7.33
C ALA A 357 8.30 24.70 6.13
N GLN A 358 7.25 24.66 5.31
CA GLN A 358 7.11 25.58 4.17
C GLN A 358 6.96 27.02 4.63
N TRP A 359 6.11 27.28 5.64
CA TRP A 359 6.00 28.62 6.21
C TRP A 359 7.36 29.08 6.77
N TRP A 360 8.03 28.23 7.53
CA TRP A 360 9.35 28.54 8.07
C TRP A 360 10.35 28.87 6.94
N GLN A 361 10.38 28.08 5.86
CA GLN A 361 11.29 28.31 4.74
C GLN A 361 11.09 29.67 4.06
N HIS A 362 9.85 30.14 3.94
CA HIS A 362 9.52 31.36 3.20
C HIS A 362 9.44 32.61 4.07
N PHE A 363 9.09 32.46 5.35
CA PHE A 363 8.84 33.57 6.27
C PHE A 363 9.90 33.69 7.38
N SER A 364 10.79 32.69 7.55
CA SER A 364 12.04 32.91 8.26
C SER A 364 13.03 33.60 7.32
N PRO A 365 13.42 34.86 7.56
CA PRO A 365 14.32 35.58 6.67
C PRO A 365 15.67 34.85 6.61
N GLN A 366 15.98 34.25 5.45
CA GLN A 366 17.31 33.76 5.07
C GLN A 366 18.01 32.88 6.13
N GLY A 367 17.26 32.03 6.83
CA GLY A 367 17.81 31.13 7.85
C GLY A 367 18.18 31.81 9.17
N GLN A 368 17.71 33.04 9.43
CA GLN A 368 17.84 33.70 10.73
C GLN A 368 16.70 33.26 11.67
N PRO A 369 17.00 32.87 12.92
CA PRO A 369 16.10 32.12 13.81
C PRO A 369 15.00 32.96 14.50
N GLN A 370 14.49 34.03 13.88
CA GLN A 370 13.75 35.03 14.67
C GLN A 370 12.26 34.77 14.85
N GLU A 371 11.58 34.01 13.98
CA GLU A 371 10.14 33.78 14.14
C GLU A 371 9.73 32.31 14.05
N SER A 372 9.78 31.64 15.20
CA SER A 372 9.21 30.29 15.37
C SER A 372 7.75 30.28 14.93
N PRO A 373 7.28 29.24 14.20
CA PRO A 373 5.85 29.08 13.85
C PRO A 373 4.97 28.91 15.09
N LEU A 374 5.58 28.74 16.26
CA LEU A 374 4.90 28.77 17.55
C LEU A 374 4.26 30.14 17.83
N ASN A 375 4.89 31.26 17.51
CA ASN A 375 4.35 32.60 17.80
C ASN A 375 2.99 32.84 17.11
N PRO A 376 2.89 32.73 15.77
CA PRO A 376 1.61 32.89 15.08
C PRO A 376 0.57 31.85 15.53
N THR A 377 1.00 30.63 15.85
CA THR A 377 0.13 29.60 16.44
C THR A 377 -0.46 30.06 17.78
N LEU A 378 0.36 30.51 18.72
CA LEU A 378 -0.10 30.91 20.05
C LEU A 378 -1.05 32.11 19.97
N ALA A 379 -0.77 33.04 19.06
CA ALA A 379 -1.64 34.17 18.77
C ALA A 379 -3.00 33.71 18.23
N ALA A 380 -3.03 32.84 17.23
CA ALA A 380 -4.29 32.40 16.63
C ALA A 380 -5.18 31.61 17.60
N PHE A 381 -4.59 30.90 18.56
CA PHE A 381 -5.34 30.19 19.62
C PHE A 381 -5.75 31.09 20.78
N GLY A 382 -5.38 32.38 20.78
CA GLY A 382 -5.63 33.28 21.90
C GLY A 382 -5.01 32.75 23.19
N THR A 383 -3.76 32.27 23.10
CA THR A 383 -3.08 31.70 24.27
C THR A 383 -2.67 32.84 25.22
N PRO A 384 -2.87 32.72 26.54
CA PRO A 384 -2.34 33.71 27.49
C PRO A 384 -0.81 33.66 27.51
N MET A 385 -0.15 34.82 27.65
CA MET A 385 1.31 34.86 27.78
C MET A 385 1.80 34.37 29.15
N HIS A 386 0.92 34.42 30.16
CA HIS A 386 1.22 34.00 31.53
C HIS A 386 0.39 32.79 31.94
N SER A 387 0.98 31.91 32.75
CA SER A 387 0.31 30.71 33.26
C SER A 387 -0.78 31.00 34.31
N THR A 388 -0.75 32.18 34.93
CA THR A 388 -1.67 32.60 35.99
C THR A 388 -1.89 34.11 35.95
N GLY A 389 -3.13 34.56 36.17
CA GLY A 389 -3.50 35.99 36.31
C GLY A 389 -4.16 36.60 35.07
N GLU A 390 -4.61 37.85 35.21
CA GLU A 390 -5.11 38.70 34.11
C GLU A 390 -3.90 39.28 33.35
N GLY A 391 -3.34 38.48 32.45
CA GLY A 391 -2.20 38.87 31.60
C GLY A 391 -2.61 39.03 30.13
N PRO A 392 -1.79 39.71 29.31
CA PRO A 392 -2.05 39.82 27.88
C PRO A 392 -2.02 38.45 27.20
N TYR A 393 -2.75 38.35 26.10
CA TYR A 393 -2.76 37.20 25.21
C TYR A 393 -1.75 37.39 24.07
N TRP A 394 -1.28 36.30 23.48
CA TRP A 394 -0.35 36.34 22.34
C TRP A 394 -0.91 37.12 21.13
N ASN A 395 -2.22 37.13 20.91
CA ASN A 395 -2.85 37.95 19.86
C ASN A 395 -2.95 39.44 20.20
N GLN A 396 -2.71 39.83 21.45
CA GLN A 396 -2.64 41.22 21.90
C GLN A 396 -1.19 41.73 21.90
N ALA A 397 -0.22 40.81 21.82
CA ALA A 397 1.21 41.10 21.81
C ALA A 397 1.75 41.61 20.47
N VAL A 398 0.88 41.87 19.48
CA VAL A 398 1.24 42.42 18.15
C VAL A 398 1.98 43.77 18.26
N GLY A 399 1.89 44.47 19.40
CA GLY A 399 2.69 45.67 19.70
C GLY A 399 4.04 45.43 20.39
N PHE A 400 4.39 44.20 20.76
CA PHE A 400 5.66 43.86 21.45
C PHE A 400 6.71 43.26 20.52
N GLN A 401 6.33 42.65 19.40
CA GLN A 401 7.23 42.51 18.27
C GLN A 401 7.25 43.85 17.55
N GLN A 402 8.38 44.56 17.54
CA GLN A 402 8.60 45.69 16.64
C GLN A 402 8.64 45.15 15.21
N ASP A 403 7.47 44.79 14.70
CA ASP A 403 7.27 44.37 13.33
C ASP A 403 7.15 45.62 12.45
N TYR A 404 7.46 45.47 11.16
CA TYR A 404 7.69 46.52 10.16
C TYR A 404 6.60 47.60 9.97
N LEU A 405 5.49 47.50 10.72
CA LEU A 405 4.34 48.39 10.75
C LEU A 405 4.22 49.19 12.08
N GLY A 406 5.14 48.99 13.02
CA GLY A 406 5.19 49.66 14.33
C GLY A 406 5.70 51.11 14.28
N GLY A 407 5.29 51.90 13.29
CA GLY A 407 5.44 53.35 13.37
C GLY A 407 4.44 53.91 14.37
N TYR A 408 4.82 54.93 15.14
CA TYR A 408 4.04 55.56 16.23
C TYR A 408 2.68 56.17 15.83
N GLY A 409 2.10 55.85 14.67
CA GLY A 409 0.95 56.54 14.11
C GLY A 409 1.20 58.05 13.98
N ASN A 410 0.15 58.81 13.68
CA ASN A 410 0.21 60.29 13.62
C ASN A 410 0.28 60.94 15.02
N ILE A 411 0.97 60.31 15.98
CA ILE A 411 1.11 60.84 17.34
C ILE A 411 2.21 61.90 17.39
N ASN A 412 3.16 61.88 16.45
CA ASN A 412 4.22 62.88 16.38
C ASN A 412 3.82 64.08 15.50
N PRO A 413 4.14 65.33 15.91
CA PRO A 413 3.90 66.52 15.10
C PRO A 413 4.54 66.41 13.72
N GLY A 414 3.86 66.92 12.69
CA GLY A 414 4.29 66.80 11.28
C GLY A 414 5.73 67.28 10.99
N ILE A 415 6.29 68.14 11.85
CA ILE A 415 7.68 68.61 11.73
C ILE A 415 8.71 67.48 11.89
N HIS A 416 8.41 66.44 12.67
CA HIS A 416 9.31 65.29 12.83
C HIS A 416 9.36 64.43 11.57
N HIS A 417 8.25 64.32 10.83
CA HIS A 417 8.16 63.54 9.60
C HIS A 417 8.90 64.22 8.45
N GLN A 418 8.91 65.55 8.43
CA GLN A 418 9.64 66.35 7.45
C GLN A 418 11.14 66.43 7.73
N THR A 419 11.54 66.48 9.01
CA THR A 419 12.94 66.72 9.38
C THR A 419 13.78 65.44 9.43
N PHE A 420 13.21 64.32 9.87
CA PHE A 420 13.96 63.08 10.12
C PHE A 420 13.55 61.92 9.21
N GLY A 421 12.57 62.14 8.33
CA GLY A 421 11.94 61.10 7.54
C GLY A 421 10.96 60.28 8.38
N ALA A 422 9.70 60.22 7.94
CA ALA A 422 8.77 59.22 8.46
C ALA A 422 9.17 57.85 7.88
N GLY A 423 9.48 56.89 8.75
CA GLY A 423 9.81 55.51 8.37
C GLY A 423 8.63 54.75 7.78
N PHE A 424 8.19 55.14 6.58
CA PHE A 424 7.15 54.46 5.80
C PHE A 424 7.51 54.51 4.32
N SER A 425 8.43 53.64 3.89
CA SER A 425 8.56 53.19 2.48
C SER A 425 9.71 52.19 2.36
N GLN A 426 9.55 51.03 2.97
CA GLN A 426 10.33 49.85 2.57
C GLN A 426 9.39 48.70 2.18
N LEU A 427 8.32 49.02 1.45
CA LEU A 427 7.80 48.03 0.52
C LEU A 427 8.95 47.70 -0.44
N PRO A 428 9.30 46.42 -0.65
CA PRO A 428 10.18 46.04 -1.74
C PRO A 428 9.71 46.74 -3.02
N MET A 429 10.63 47.21 -3.86
CA MET A 429 10.29 47.95 -5.08
C MET A 429 9.34 47.13 -5.97
N GLU A 430 9.40 45.81 -5.85
CA GLU A 430 8.54 44.82 -6.52
C GLU A 430 7.07 44.83 -6.05
N LEU A 431 6.79 45.38 -4.85
CA LEU A 431 5.45 45.46 -4.24
C LEU A 431 4.91 46.90 -4.15
N GLY A 432 5.53 47.85 -4.87
CA GLY A 432 5.03 49.23 -4.98
C GLY A 432 5.60 50.22 -3.95
N GLY A 433 6.76 49.94 -3.37
CA GLY A 433 7.45 50.90 -2.50
C GLY A 433 7.94 52.13 -3.25
N GLN A 434 7.55 53.31 -2.77
CA GLN A 434 8.01 54.59 -3.32
C GLN A 434 9.40 54.95 -2.77
N MET A 435 10.36 55.22 -3.66
CA MET A 435 11.55 55.95 -3.27
C MET A 435 11.22 57.44 -3.07
N PRO A 436 11.71 58.09 -1.99
CA PRO A 436 11.61 59.55 -1.86
C PRO A 436 12.41 60.22 -2.98
N GLY A 437 11.71 60.88 -3.91
CA GLY A 437 12.33 61.66 -5.00
C GLY A 437 11.95 61.24 -6.43
N ALA A 438 11.22 60.14 -6.63
CA ALA A 438 10.74 59.77 -7.95
C ALA A 438 9.36 60.39 -8.23
N GLN A 439 9.31 61.44 -9.05
CA GLN A 439 8.08 61.92 -9.68
C GLN A 439 7.53 60.82 -10.60
N GLY A 440 6.29 60.37 -10.33
CA GLY A 440 5.47 59.61 -11.28
C GLY A 440 5.15 58.17 -10.84
N SER A 441 3.98 57.97 -10.23
CA SER A 441 3.36 56.66 -10.08
C SER A 441 2.58 56.32 -11.37
N ARG A 442 2.69 55.08 -11.87
CA ARG A 442 2.01 54.57 -13.08
C ARG A 442 0.46 54.62 -13.03
N VAL A 443 -0.13 55.11 -11.95
CA VAL A 443 -1.58 55.23 -11.76
C VAL A 443 -2.05 56.69 -11.67
N SER A 444 -1.16 57.68 -11.80
CA SER A 444 -1.52 59.09 -11.55
C SER A 444 -2.00 59.88 -12.77
N GLY A 445 -2.25 59.25 -13.92
CA GLY A 445 -2.93 59.88 -15.06
C GLY A 445 -2.25 61.11 -15.70
N ASN A 446 -1.01 61.45 -15.31
CA ASN A 446 -0.25 62.52 -15.94
C ASN A 446 0.55 61.99 -17.13
N PRO A 447 0.64 62.73 -18.26
CA PRO A 447 1.52 62.37 -19.36
C PRO A 447 2.98 62.49 -18.90
N MET A 448 3.82 61.56 -19.36
CA MET A 448 5.26 61.65 -19.13
C MET A 448 5.87 62.65 -20.11
N GLU A 449 6.57 63.66 -19.59
CA GLU A 449 7.62 64.39 -20.33
C GLU A 449 8.98 63.72 -20.11
#